data_AF-E1CKL6-F1
#
_entry.id   AF-E1CKL6-F1
#
_cell.length_a   1.000
_cell.length_b   1.000
_cell.length_c   1.000
_cell.angle_alpha   90.00
_cell.angle_beta   90.00
_cell.angle_gamma   90.00
#
_symmetry.space_group_name_H-M   'P 1'
#
loop_
_entity.id
_entity.type
_entity.pdbx_description
1 polymer ?
#
loop_
_entity_poly.entity_id
_entity_poly.type
_entity_poly.pdbx_seq_one_letter_code
_entity_poly.pdbx_strand_id
1 'polypeptide(L)'
;AILPYSQALEKFAPHIQQVSMESNGKGVSIDGVPLPYEAGEIDFGEPGTNGQHSFYQLIHQGRVIPCDFIGSAKSQQPIHLKGEVVSNHDELMSNFFAQPDALAFGK
;
A
#
# COMPACT_ATOMS: atom_id res chain seq x y z
N ALA A 1 -0.70 -4.42 -3.56
CA ALA A 1 -1.19 -3.90 -2.26
C ALA A 1 -0.92 -2.40 -2.21
N ILE A 2 -1.94 -1.61 -1.88
CA ILE A 2 -1.89 -0.14 -1.92
C ILE A 2 -1.74 0.38 -0.49
N LEU A 3 -0.58 0.94 -0.16
CA LEU A 3 -0.15 1.14 1.23
C LEU A 3 0.17 2.62 1.48
N PRO A 4 -0.84 3.49 1.65
CA PRO A 4 -0.61 4.89 1.92
C PRO A 4 -0.19 5.13 3.37
N TYR A 5 0.98 5.72 3.60
CA TYR A 5 1.44 6.17 4.92
C TYR A 5 0.84 7.54 5.24
N SER A 6 -0.50 7.56 5.29
CA SER A 6 -1.31 8.72 5.63
C SER A 6 -2.73 8.26 5.95
N GLN A 7 -3.21 8.51 7.17
CA GLN A 7 -4.58 8.16 7.56
C GLN A 7 -5.63 8.92 6.73
N ALA A 8 -5.31 10.11 6.23
CA ALA A 8 -6.21 10.88 5.38
C ALA A 8 -6.56 10.17 4.06
N LEU A 9 -5.78 9.14 3.68
CA LEU A 9 -6.00 8.32 2.49
C LEU A 9 -6.68 6.97 2.79
N GLU A 10 -7.37 6.82 3.93
CA GLU A 10 -8.05 5.57 4.30
C GLU A 10 -9.06 5.04 3.26
N LYS A 11 -9.65 5.92 2.43
CA LYS A 11 -10.57 5.55 1.35
C LYS A 11 -9.91 5.47 -0.03
N PHE A 12 -8.59 5.67 -0.11
CA PHE A 12 -7.87 5.61 -1.37
C PHE A 12 -7.83 4.19 -1.93
N ALA A 13 -7.44 3.18 -1.13
CA ALA A 13 -7.40 1.80 -1.59
C ALA A 13 -8.78 1.28 -2.05
N PRO A 14 -9.91 1.51 -1.32
CA PRO A 14 -11.24 1.18 -1.82
C PRO A 14 -11.62 1.85 -3.15
N HIS A 15 -11.17 3.08 -3.39
CA HIS A 15 -11.41 3.74 -4.67
C HIS A 15 -10.62 3.07 -5.80
N ILE A 16 -9.32 2.79 -5.58
CA ILE A 16 -8.47 2.15 -6.58
C ILE A 16 -8.92 0.72 -6.88
N GLN A 17 -9.46 -0.01 -5.90
CA GLN A 17 -10.07 -1.32 -6.11
C GLN A 17 -11.09 -1.28 -7.24
N GLN A 18 -12.02 -0.32 -7.20
CA GLN A 18 -12.97 -0.15 -8.29
C GLN A 18 -12.26 0.20 -9.60
N VAL A 19 -11.40 1.23 -9.59
CA VAL A 19 -10.72 1.74 -10.79
C VAL A 19 -9.97 0.63 -11.53
N SER A 20 -9.22 -0.20 -10.81
CA SER A 20 -8.39 -1.25 -11.38
C SER A 20 -9.20 -2.51 -11.69
N MET A 21 -9.89 -3.07 -10.69
CA MET A 21 -10.52 -4.39 -10.82
C MET A 21 -11.74 -4.35 -11.76
N GLU A 22 -12.55 -3.29 -11.75
CA GLU A 22 -13.71 -3.16 -12.66
C GLU A 22 -13.26 -2.89 -14.10
N SER A 23 -12.16 -2.14 -14.28
CA SER A 23 -11.63 -1.83 -15.60
C SER A 23 -10.91 -3.02 -16.24
N ASN A 24 -10.08 -3.71 -15.47
CA ASN A 24 -9.09 -4.65 -16.00
C ASN A 24 -9.40 -6.12 -15.71
N GLY A 25 -10.33 -6.42 -14.80
CA GLY A 25 -10.80 -7.78 -14.50
C GLY A 25 -11.67 -8.35 -15.63
N LYS A 26 -11.06 -8.62 -16.79
CA LYS A 26 -11.75 -9.03 -18.03
C LYS A 26 -11.21 -10.36 -18.53
N GLY A 27 -12.07 -11.15 -19.17
CA GLY A 27 -11.71 -12.45 -19.75
C GLY A 27 -11.62 -12.45 -21.28
N VAL A 28 -11.88 -11.32 -21.94
CA VAL A 28 -11.96 -11.20 -23.41
C VAL A 28 -11.27 -9.91 -23.84
N SER A 29 -10.48 -9.99 -24.93
CA SER A 29 -9.79 -8.84 -25.53
C SER A 29 -10.76 -7.89 -26.25
N ILE A 30 -10.27 -6.72 -26.67
CA ILE A 30 -11.06 -5.75 -27.44
C ILE A 30 -11.54 -6.31 -28.79
N ASP A 31 -10.84 -7.31 -29.34
CA ASP A 31 -11.20 -7.98 -30.59
C ASP A 31 -12.24 -9.11 -30.39
N GLY A 32 -12.74 -9.30 -29.16
CA GLY A 32 -13.72 -10.33 -28.83
C GLY A 32 -13.13 -11.74 -28.64
N VAL A 33 -11.81 -11.86 -28.52
CA VAL A 33 -11.13 -13.16 -28.35
C VAL A 33 -10.89 -13.44 -26.86
N PRO A 34 -11.23 -14.64 -26.34
CA PRO A 34 -10.92 -15.01 -24.96
C PRO A 34 -9.42 -14.89 -24.65
N LEU A 35 -9.10 -14.32 -23.48
CA LEU A 35 -7.71 -14.15 -23.06
C LEU A 35 -7.10 -15.49 -22.62
N PRO A 36 -5.86 -15.84 -23.03
CA PRO A 36 -5.20 -17.08 -22.61
C PRO A 36 -4.50 -16.96 -21.25
N TYR A 37 -4.71 -15.86 -20.53
CA TYR A 37 -4.10 -15.53 -19.24
C TYR A 37 -5.10 -14.79 -18.35
N GLU A 38 -4.81 -14.72 -17.06
CA GLU A 38 -5.56 -13.91 -16.09
C GLU A 38 -5.22 -12.43 -16.28
N ALA A 39 -6.24 -11.58 -16.32
CA ALA A 39 -6.09 -10.13 -16.43
C ALA A 39 -6.70 -9.41 -15.22
N GLY A 40 -6.06 -8.31 -14.82
CA GLY A 40 -6.42 -7.55 -13.63
C GLY A 40 -5.91 -8.20 -12.35
N GLU A 41 -5.26 -7.39 -11.52
CA GLU A 41 -4.83 -7.79 -10.19
C GLU A 41 -5.98 -7.71 -9.18
N ILE A 42 -5.85 -8.43 -8.06
CA ILE A 42 -6.69 -8.19 -6.88
C ILE A 42 -6.03 -7.10 -6.05
N ASP A 43 -6.63 -5.92 -6.07
CA ASP A 43 -6.17 -4.79 -5.28
C ASP A 43 -6.77 -4.80 -3.87
N PHE A 44 -5.92 -4.50 -2.90
CA PHE A 44 -6.30 -4.33 -1.50
C PHE A 44 -5.29 -3.44 -0.79
N GLY A 45 -5.66 -2.91 0.38
CA GLY A 45 -4.75 -2.06 1.13
C GLY A 45 -5.42 -1.37 2.30
N GLU A 46 -4.59 -0.92 3.23
CA GLU A 46 -4.94 -0.11 4.41
C GLU A 46 -3.82 0.90 4.63
N PRO A 47 -4.09 2.05 5.28
CA PRO A 47 -3.05 3.00 5.62
C PRO A 47 -1.94 2.39 6.49
N GLY A 48 -0.71 2.85 6.29
CA GLY A 48 0.39 2.65 7.22
C GLY A 48 0.22 3.55 8.46
N THR A 49 0.52 3.09 9.67
CA THR A 49 1.13 1.80 10.03
C THR A 49 0.10 0.67 10.27
N ASN A 50 -1.20 0.95 10.19
CA ASN A 50 -2.27 -0.02 10.51
C ASN A 50 -2.11 -1.36 9.78
N GLY A 51 -1.85 -1.33 8.46
CA GLY A 51 -1.65 -2.53 7.66
C GLY A 51 -0.48 -3.41 8.13
N GLN A 52 0.56 -2.82 8.74
CA GLN A 52 1.70 -3.56 9.28
C GLN A 52 1.31 -4.53 10.39
N HIS A 53 0.30 -4.15 11.17
CA HIS A 53 -0.23 -4.94 12.28
C HIS A 53 -1.42 -5.82 11.88
N SER A 54 -1.69 -5.94 10.58
CA SER A 54 -2.81 -6.76 10.05
C SER A 54 -2.31 -7.88 9.13
N PHE A 55 -1.69 -7.53 7.99
CA PHE A 55 -1.40 -8.50 6.93
C PHE A 55 0.06 -8.50 6.44
N TYR A 56 0.92 -7.63 6.96
CA TYR A 56 2.34 -7.57 6.53
C TYR A 56 3.11 -8.86 6.83
N GLN A 57 2.70 -9.65 7.83
CA GLN A 57 3.26 -10.98 8.05
C GLN A 57 3.18 -11.87 6.80
N LEU A 58 2.04 -11.82 6.09
CA LEU A 58 1.85 -12.55 4.84
C LEU A 58 2.67 -11.93 3.70
N ILE A 59 2.78 -10.61 3.65
CA ILE A 59 3.58 -9.92 2.62
C ILE A 59 5.07 -10.25 2.76
N HIS A 60 5.59 -10.30 3.99
CA HIS A 60 7.01 -10.55 4.25
C HIS A 60 7.43 -12.02 4.13
N GLN A 61 6.60 -12.96 4.62
CA GLN A 61 7.00 -14.37 4.73
C GLN A 61 6.08 -15.35 4.01
N GLY A 62 4.97 -14.87 3.46
CA GLY A 62 3.97 -15.68 2.78
C GLY A 62 4.10 -15.59 1.27
N ARG A 63 3.01 -15.18 0.62
CA ARG A 63 2.98 -15.02 -0.84
C ARG A 63 3.56 -13.67 -1.21
N VAL A 64 4.31 -13.62 -2.30
CA VAL A 64 4.79 -12.36 -2.85
C VAL A 64 3.59 -11.52 -3.28
N ILE A 65 3.46 -10.34 -2.69
CA ILE A 65 2.45 -9.34 -3.06
C ILE A 65 3.20 -8.04 -3.36
N PRO A 66 3.25 -7.60 -4.62
CA PRO A 66 3.81 -6.30 -4.98
C PRO A 66 3.10 -5.18 -4.21
N CYS A 67 3.89 -4.20 -3.74
CA CYS A 67 3.43 -3.17 -2.82
C CYS A 67 3.72 -1.78 -3.37
N ASP A 68 2.67 -0.95 -3.47
CA ASP A 68 2.76 0.46 -3.81
C ASP A 68 2.71 1.30 -2.55
N PHE A 69 3.88 1.82 -2.15
CA PHE A 69 4.04 2.67 -0.98
C PHE A 69 3.82 4.14 -1.38
N ILE A 70 2.89 4.81 -0.70
CA ILE A 70 2.58 6.23 -0.96
C ILE A 70 2.78 7.02 0.33
N GLY A 71 3.64 8.05 0.31
CA GLY A 71 3.95 8.88 1.48
C GLY A 71 3.89 10.36 1.14
N SER A 72 3.70 11.21 2.16
CA SER A 72 3.80 12.67 2.02
C SER A 72 5.01 13.21 2.76
N ALA A 73 5.66 14.23 2.20
CA ALA A 73 6.79 14.89 2.85
C ALA A 73 6.40 15.70 4.09
N LYS A 74 5.12 16.06 4.24
CA LYS A 74 4.60 16.85 5.36
C LYS A 74 3.27 16.28 5.84
N SER A 75 3.03 16.39 7.14
CA SER A 75 1.74 16.09 7.76
C SER A 75 0.74 17.22 7.52
N GLN A 76 -0.53 16.87 7.38
CA GLN A 76 -1.65 17.82 7.44
C GLN A 76 -1.81 18.44 8.83
N GLN A 77 -1.38 17.72 9.88
CA GLN A 77 -1.40 18.13 11.29
C GLN A 77 -0.03 17.82 11.91
N PRO A 78 0.96 18.73 11.77
CA PRO A 78 2.29 18.49 12.29
C PRO A 78 2.29 18.53 13.83
N ILE A 79 2.80 17.48 14.47
CA ILE A 79 2.92 17.36 15.93
C ILE A 79 4.37 16.98 16.26
N HIS A 80 4.97 17.73 17.17
CA HIS A 80 6.26 17.42 17.78
C HIS A 80 6.20 17.84 19.26
N LEU A 81 6.17 16.85 20.16
CA LEU A 81 6.05 17.08 21.59
C LEU A 81 7.42 17.34 22.21
N LYS A 82 7.47 18.19 23.23
CA LYS A 82 8.71 18.49 23.94
C LYS A 82 9.26 17.22 24.61
N GLY A 83 10.49 16.86 24.28
CA GLY A 83 11.16 15.69 24.84
C GLY A 83 11.14 14.46 23.92
N GLU A 84 10.36 14.49 22.84
CA GLU A 84 10.38 13.44 21.82
C GLU A 84 11.58 13.60 20.89
N VAL A 85 12.14 12.47 20.44
CA VAL A 85 13.34 12.45 19.57
C VAL A 85 12.99 12.90 18.15
N VAL A 86 11.80 12.55 17.68
CA VAL A 86 11.33 12.81 16.31
C VAL A 86 9.91 13.36 16.34
N SER A 87 9.46 13.99 15.24
CA SER A 87 8.04 14.35 15.11
C SER A 87 7.17 13.11 14.90
N ASN A 88 5.86 13.19 15.18
CA ASN A 88 4.94 12.10 14.90
C ASN A 88 4.92 11.71 13.41
N HIS A 89 5.16 12.68 12.52
CA HIS A 89 5.24 12.42 11.08
C HIS A 89 6.53 11.69 10.70
N ASP A 90 7.65 12.06 11.30
CA ASP A 90 8.92 11.36 11.07
C ASP A 90 8.87 9.93 11.61
N GLU A 91 8.19 9.69 12.73
CA GLU A 91 7.94 8.33 13.25
C GLU A 91 7.07 7.49 12.29
N LEU A 92 6.04 8.09 11.69
CA LEU A 92 5.28 7.45 10.61
C LEU A 92 6.17 7.12 9.41
N MET A 93 7.01 8.07 8.99
CA MET A 93 7.86 7.93 7.80
C MET A 93 9.07 7.03 8.02
N SER A 94 9.54 6.83 9.26
CA SER A 94 10.59 5.85 9.57
C SER A 94 10.17 4.46 9.07
N ASN A 95 8.90 4.12 9.27
CA ASN A 95 8.30 2.89 8.79
C ASN A 95 8.12 2.87 7.27
N PHE A 96 7.72 3.99 6.65
CA PHE A 96 7.57 4.10 5.20
C PHE A 96 8.86 3.73 4.46
N PHE A 97 10.01 4.18 4.95
CA PHE A 97 11.31 3.87 4.33
C PHE A 97 11.81 2.46 4.69
N ALA A 98 11.59 2.02 5.92
CA ALA A 98 12.08 0.71 6.37
C ALA A 98 11.39 -0.48 5.66
N GLN A 99 10.10 -0.35 5.34
CA GLN A 99 9.31 -1.48 4.83
C GLN A 99 9.69 -1.93 3.40
N PRO A 100 9.87 -1.03 2.41
CA PRO A 100 10.39 -1.40 1.09
C PRO A 100 11.77 -2.07 1.15
N ASP A 101 12.69 -1.53 1.97
CA ASP A 101 14.02 -2.12 2.15
C ASP A 101 13.95 -3.51 2.78
N ALA A 102 13.11 -3.68 3.81
CA ALA A 102 12.89 -4.98 4.43
C ALA A 102 12.31 -6.01 3.43
N LEU A 103 11.42 -5.59 2.53
CA LEU A 103 10.89 -6.47 1.48
C LEU A 103 11.93 -6.80 0.40
N ALA A 104 12.78 -5.84 0.03
CA ALA A 104 13.79 -6.02 -1.02
C ALA A 104 14.97 -6.87 -0.54
N PHE A 105 15.42 -6.65 0.69
CA PHE A 105 16.64 -7.27 1.22
C PHE A 105 16.39 -8.42 2.17
N GLY A 106 15.16 -8.55 2.69
CA GLY A 106 14.81 -9.57 3.67
C GLY A 106 15.67 -9.52 4.93
N LYS A 107 15.68 -10.65 5.63
CA LYS A 107 16.68 -10.99 6.64
C LYS A 107 16.94 -12.49 6.63
#